data_AF-A0A3D1UMU1-F1
#
_entry.id   AF-A0A3D1UMU1-F1
#
_cell.length_a   1.000
_cell.length_b   1.000
_cell.length_c   1.000
_cell.angle_alpha   90.00
_cell.angle_beta   90.00
_cell.angle_gamma   90.00
#
_symmetry.space_group_name_H-M   'P 1'
#
loop_
_entity.id
_entity.type
_entity.pdbx_description
1 polymer ?
#
loop_
_entity_poly.entity_id
_entity_poly.type
_entity_poly.pdbx_seq_one_letter_code
_entity_poly.pdbx_strand_id
1 'polypeptide(L)' 'MKLQSAAAPLLHSNSKVSCIAAALKFRNPAYFCEIFKKHFGATPLQYRHRKQ' A
#
# COMPACT_ATOMS: atom_id res chain seq x y z
N MET A 1 9.58 -9.84 4.04
CA MET A 1 8.18 -9.51 4.41
C MET A 1 7.48 -8.86 3.22
N LYS A 2 6.39 -9.42 2.68
CA LYS A 2 5.70 -8.94 1.45
C LYS A 2 5.27 -7.45 1.50
N LEU A 3 5.08 -6.90 2.70
CA LEU A 3 4.71 -5.49 2.93
C LEU A 3 5.82 -4.48 2.65
N GLN A 4 7.10 -4.85 2.80
CA GLN A 4 8.20 -3.93 2.48
C GLN A 4 8.33 -3.70 0.96
N SER A 5 8.10 -4.76 0.16
CA SER A 5 8.06 -4.65 -1.31
C SER A 5 6.83 -3.89 -1.82
N ALA A 6 5.78 -3.74 -1.00
CA ALA A 6 4.58 -2.95 -1.32
C ALA A 6 4.82 -1.44 -1.17
N ALA A 7 5.70 -1.03 -0.25
CA ALA A 7 5.99 0.37 0.04
C ALA A 7 6.77 1.05 -1.10
N ALA A 8 7.65 0.33 -1.81
CA ALA A 8 8.43 0.85 -2.93
C ALA A 8 7.56 1.30 -4.13
N PRO A 9 6.62 0.49 -4.67
CA PRO A 9 5.74 0.93 -5.74
C PRO A 9 4.69 1.96 -5.28
N LEU A 10 4.31 1.97 -3.99
CA LEU A 10 3.47 3.03 -3.43
C LEU A 10 4.12 4.41 -3.48
N LEU A 11 5.46 4.47 -3.38
CA LEU A 11 6.23 5.70 -3.45
C LEU A 11 6.58 6.11 -4.88
N HIS A 12 6.95 5.14 -5.71
CA HIS A 12 7.45 5.40 -7.08
C HIS A 12 6.36 5.41 -8.16
N SER A 13 5.16 4.91 -7.87
CA SER A 13 4.10 4.83 -8.87
C SER A 13 2.84 5.55 -8.40
N ASN A 14 2.27 6.36 -9.28
CA ASN A 14 0.95 6.98 -9.09
C ASN A 14 -0.22 5.97 -9.18
N SER A 15 0.11 4.66 -9.12
CA SER A 15 -0.83 3.56 -9.21
C SER A 15 -1.84 3.57 -8.08
N LYS A 16 -3.10 3.24 -8.41
CA LYS A 16 -4.18 3.12 -7.42
C LYS A 16 -3.86 2.02 -6.41
N VAL A 17 -4.27 2.23 -5.17
CA VAL A 17 -4.12 1.26 -4.07
C VAL A 17 -4.69 -0.13 -4.44
N SER A 18 -5.75 -0.17 -5.26
CA SER A 18 -6.33 -1.40 -5.80
C SER A 18 -5.36 -2.19 -6.70
N CYS A 19 -4.59 -1.53 -7.57
CA CYS A 19 -3.57 -2.18 -8.40
C CYS A 19 -2.45 -2.76 -7.54
N ILE A 20 -2.06 -2.05 -6.47
CA ILE A 20 -0.99 -2.48 -5.58
C ILE A 20 -1.45 -3.68 -4.74
N ALA A 21 -2.68 -3.64 -4.23
CA ALA A 21 -3.32 -4.78 -3.59
C ALA A 21 -3.38 -6.00 -4.53
N ALA A 22 -3.80 -5.80 -5.79
CA ALA A 22 -3.84 -6.86 -6.79
C ALA A 22 -2.45 -7.44 -7.10
N ALA A 23 -1.43 -6.60 -7.25
CA ALA A 23 -0.04 -7.02 -7.48
C ALA A 23 0.51 -7.88 -6.32
N LEU A 24 0.07 -7.59 -5.10
CA LEU A 24 0.43 -8.33 -3.89
C LEU A 24 -0.46 -9.56 -3.65
N LYS A 25 -1.33 -9.90 -4.59
CA LYS A 25 -2.34 -10.97 -4.51
C LYS A 25 -3.33 -10.80 -3.35
N PHE A 26 -3.55 -9.58 -2.89
CA PHE A 26 -4.69 -9.29 -2.01
C PHE A 26 -5.96 -9.22 -2.85
N ARG A 27 -6.91 -10.11 -2.56
CA ARG A 27 -8.24 -10.07 -3.19
C ARG A 27 -9.04 -8.85 -2.77
N ASN A 28 -8.79 -8.31 -1.57
CA ASN A 28 -9.55 -7.19 -1.04
C ASN A 28 -8.64 -5.99 -0.74
N PRO A 29 -8.78 -4.86 -1.46
CA PRO A 29 -7.98 -3.66 -1.20
C PRO A 29 -8.27 -3.02 0.16
N ALA A 30 -9.48 -3.20 0.71
CA ALA A 30 -9.81 -2.75 2.06
C ALA A 30 -8.96 -3.47 3.12
N TYR A 31 -8.84 -4.80 2.99
CA TYR A 31 -8.00 -5.61 3.87
C TYR A 31 -6.51 -5.25 3.74
N PHE A 32 -6.05 -4.97 2.52
CA PHE A 32 -4.70 -4.44 2.30
C PHE A 32 -4.48 -3.11 3.03
N CYS A 33 -5.42 -2.17 2.93
CA CYS A 33 -5.33 -0.89 3.65
C CYS A 33 -5.26 -1.08 5.17
N GLU A 34 -6.06 -1.98 5.74
CA GLU A 34 -6.03 -2.27 7.18
C GLU A 34 -4.68 -2.85 7.61
N ILE A 35 -4.17 -3.86 6.89
CA ILE A 35 -2.86 -4.44 7.18
C ILE A 35 -1.76 -3.39 7.01
N PHE A 36 -1.81 -2.60 5.94
CA PHE A 36 -0.81 -1.57 5.68
C PHE A 36 -0.83 -0.51 6.78
N LYS A 37 -2.01 -0.06 7.20
CA LYS A 37 -2.16 0.87 8.33
C LYS A 37 -1.69 0.26 9.65
N LYS A 38 -1.93 -1.03 9.89
CA LYS A 38 -1.45 -1.74 11.09
C LYS A 38 0.08 -1.89 11.09
N HIS A 39 0.69 -2.03 9.93
CA HIS A 39 2.14 -2.24 9.80
C HIS A 39 2.93 -0.93 9.74
N PHE A 40 2.42 0.09 9.04
CA PHE A 40 3.10 1.37 8.82
C PHE A 40 2.50 2.54 9.61
N GLY A 41 1.40 2.33 10.34
CA GLY A 41 0.71 3.37 11.11
C GLY A 41 -0.11 4.36 10.29
N ALA A 42 -0.05 4.29 8.96
CA ALA A 42 -0.73 5.21 8.04
C ALA A 42 -1.35 4.45 6.86
N THR A 43 -2.41 4.99 6.26
CA THR A 43 -2.98 4.40 5.04
C THR A 43 -1.99 4.54 3.88
N PRO A 44 -2.00 3.65 2.87
CA PRO A 44 -1.11 3.75 1.72
C PRO A 44 -1.21 5.11 1.01
N LEU A 45 -2.41 5.71 0.99
CA LEU A 45 -2.63 7.06 0.45
C LEU A 45 -1.96 8.14 1.31
N GLN A 46 -2.09 8.09 2.63
CA GLN A 46 -1.39 9.02 3.54
C GLN A 46 0.12 8.84 3.50
N TYR A 47 0.60 7.59 3.41
CA TYR A 47 2.01 7.28 3.31
C TYR A 47 2.63 7.87 2.03
N ARG A 48 1.89 7.81 0.91
CA ARG A 48 2.27 8.49 -0.34
C ARG A 48 2.32 10.01 -0.16
N HIS A 49 1.30 10.61 0.45
CA HIS A 49 1.22 12.06 0.64
C HIS A 49 2.29 12.63 1.61
N ARG A 50 2.79 11.82 2.55
CA ARG A 50 3.87 12.22 3.48
C ARG A 50 5.27 12.16 2.86
N LYS A 51 5.43 11.46 1.74
CA LYS A 51 6.72 11.17 1.08
C LYS A 51 6.81 11.80 -0.32
N GLN A 52 5.81 12.56 -0.71
CA GLN A 52 5.75 13.37 -1.92
C GLN A 52 6.13 14.81 -1.58
#